data_AF-A0A536Y0D8-F1
#
_entry.id   AF-A0A536Y0D8-F1
#
_cell.length_a   1.000
_cell.length_b   1.000
_cell.length_c   1.000
_cell.angle_alpha   90.00
_cell.angle_beta   90.00
_cell.angle_gamma   90.00
#
_symmetry.space_group_name_H-M   'P 1'
#
loop_
_entity.id
_entity.type
_entity.pdbx_description
1 polymer ?
#
loop_
_entity_poly.entity_id
_entity_poly.type
_entity_poly.pdbx_seq_one_letter_code
_entity_poly.pdbx_strand_id
1 'polypeptide(L)'
;MAAKKLSAAVEATRLLGKWAKLAQGHVMFGSGCSCGVGVGVRLQDFERQILDYLHAKHGAAVVERGGYREEAGSVTALLRAIATQGTVEQPAGQLALLADLERSIDSFDELHRGR
;
A
#
# COMPACT_ATOMS: atom_id res chain seq x y z
N MET A 1 -25.41 7.92 13.86
CA MET A 1 -24.10 7.36 14.26
C MET A 1 -23.08 7.82 13.23
N ALA A 2 -22.23 8.80 13.57
CA ALA A 2 -21.19 9.25 12.66
C ALA A 2 -20.15 8.14 12.54
N ALA A 3 -20.01 7.54 11.36
CA ALA A 3 -18.90 6.66 11.05
C ALA A 3 -17.61 7.41 11.41
N LYS A 4 -16.90 6.89 12.41
CA LYS A 4 -15.67 7.49 12.95
C LYS A 4 -14.70 7.58 11.77
N LYS A 5 -14.58 8.75 11.13
CA LYS A 5 -13.58 8.98 10.08
C LYS A 5 -12.23 8.80 10.76
N LEU A 6 -11.67 7.60 10.66
CA LEU A 6 -10.30 7.32 11.07
C LEU A 6 -9.43 8.32 10.33
N SER A 7 -8.51 8.98 11.04
CA SER A 7 -7.60 9.92 10.38
C SER A 7 -6.80 9.17 9.33
N ALA A 8 -6.47 9.83 8.21
CA ALA A 8 -5.67 9.22 7.14
C ALA A 8 -4.39 8.55 7.68
N ALA A 9 -3.79 9.10 8.75
CA ALA A 9 -2.65 8.52 9.42
C ALA A 9 -2.93 7.18 10.14
N VAL A 10 -4.08 7.06 10.81
CA VAL A 10 -4.50 5.80 11.46
C VAL A 10 -4.76 4.73 10.41
N GLU A 11 -5.42 5.11 9.33
CA GLU A 11 -5.72 4.20 8.22
C GLU A 11 -4.45 3.74 7.50
N ALA A 12 -3.53 4.68 7.23
CA ALA A 12 -2.23 4.35 6.66
C ALA A 12 -1.40 3.44 7.57
N THR A 13 -1.44 3.65 8.89
CA THR A 13 -0.75 2.77 9.86
C THR A 13 -1.35 1.36 9.87
N ARG A 14 -2.68 1.24 9.79
CA ARG A 14 -3.36 -0.06 9.69
C ARG A 14 -2.95 -0.80 8.41
N LEU A 15 -2.98 -0.10 7.27
CA LEU A 15 -2.58 -0.66 5.98
C LEU A 15 -1.10 -1.01 5.94
N LEU A 16 -0.24 -0.22 6.58
CA LEU A 16 1.19 -0.52 6.70
C LEU A 16 1.41 -1.85 7.42
N GLY A 17 0.66 -2.10 8.50
CA GLY A 17 0.71 -3.38 9.22
C GLY A 17 0.22 -4.56 8.37
N LYS A 18 -0.85 -4.37 7.58
CA LYS A 18 -1.38 -5.38 6.66
C LYS A 18 -0.38 -5.70 5.55
N TRP A 19 0.14 -4.67 4.89
CA TRP A 19 1.17 -4.79 3.85
C TRP A 19 2.44 -5.45 4.38
N ALA A 20 2.93 -5.05 5.56
CA ALA A 20 4.11 -5.64 6.18
C ALA A 20 3.94 -7.14 6.47
N LYS A 21 2.75 -7.59 6.90
CA LYS A 21 2.46 -9.01 7.10
C LYS A 21 2.46 -9.80 5.79
N LEU A 22 1.91 -9.23 4.71
CA LEU A 22 1.92 -9.86 3.38
C LEU A 22 3.35 -9.97 2.83
N ALA A 23 4.11 -8.87 2.90
CA ALA A 23 5.50 -8.83 2.48
C ALA A 23 6.37 -9.81 3.29
N GLN A 24 6.19 -9.88 4.61
CA GLN A 24 6.93 -10.82 5.49
C GLN A 24 6.49 -12.28 5.31
N GLY A 25 5.19 -12.53 5.12
CA GLY A 25 4.66 -13.85 4.81
C GLY A 25 5.29 -14.43 3.55
N HIS A 26 5.56 -13.61 2.54
CA HIS A 26 6.23 -14.05 1.31
C HIS A 26 7.74 -14.28 1.47
N VAL A 27 8.42 -13.57 2.37
CA VAL A 27 9.85 -13.79 2.65
C VAL A 27 10.07 -15.07 3.47
N MET A 28 9.20 -15.37 4.44
CA MET A 28 9.30 -16.59 5.26
C MET A 28 8.95 -17.89 4.52
N PHE A 29 8.12 -17.83 3.47
CA PHE A 29 7.92 -18.98 2.57
C PHE A 29 9.05 -19.16 1.54
N GLY A 30 10.01 -18.23 1.48
CA GLY A 30 11.19 -18.30 0.61
C GLY A 30 12.25 -19.30 1.06
N SER A 31 12.10 -19.94 2.22
CA SER A 31 13.09 -20.87 2.78
C SER A 31 12.73 -22.35 2.61
N GLY A 32 11.57 -22.71 2.05
CA GLY A 32 11.12 -24.12 2.07
C GLY A 32 10.11 -24.59 1.03
N CYS A 33 9.60 -23.72 0.15
CA CYS A 33 8.79 -24.16 -0.99
C CYS A 33 9.64 -24.14 -2.27
N SER A 34 9.51 -25.18 -3.10
CA SER A 34 10.17 -25.34 -4.41
C SER A 34 9.83 -24.25 -5.45
N CYS A 35 9.18 -23.16 -5.03
CA CYS A 35 8.89 -21.97 -5.84
C CYS A 35 10.07 -20.99 -5.76
N GLY A 36 11.21 -21.40 -6.31
CA GLY A 36 12.47 -20.66 -6.29
C GLY A 36 12.40 -19.26 -6.94
N VAL A 37 13.24 -18.36 -6.44
CA VAL A 37 13.88 -17.22 -7.14
C VAL A 37 12.98 -16.16 -7.83
N GLY A 38 11.66 -16.34 -7.94
CA GLY A 38 10.77 -15.47 -8.73
C GLY A 38 9.71 -14.67 -7.96
N VAL A 39 9.61 -14.84 -6.64
CA VAL A 39 8.49 -14.27 -5.83
C VAL A 39 8.78 -12.84 -5.35
N GLY A 40 10.05 -12.52 -5.03
CA GLY A 40 10.42 -11.15 -4.64
C GLY A 40 10.24 -10.13 -5.77
N VAL A 41 10.51 -10.55 -7.02
CA VAL A 41 10.25 -9.75 -8.23
C VAL A 41 8.75 -9.49 -8.40
N ARG A 42 7.90 -10.50 -8.17
CA ARG A 42 6.44 -10.37 -8.28
C ARG A 42 5.85 -9.37 -7.29
N LEU A 43 6.37 -9.29 -6.07
CA LEU A 43 5.91 -8.32 -5.08
C LEU A 43 6.31 -6.89 -5.47
N GLN A 44 7.55 -6.69 -5.90
CA GLN A 44 8.02 -5.37 -6.37
C GLN A 44 7.29 -4.91 -7.64
N ASP A 45 7.05 -5.81 -8.59
CA ASP A 45 6.26 -5.52 -9.79
C ASP A 45 4.82 -5.17 -9.43
N PHE A 46 4.24 -5.86 -8.45
CA PHE A 46 2.91 -5.57 -7.95
C PHE A 46 2.84 -4.23 -7.21
N GLU A 47 3.83 -3.91 -6.37
CA GLU A 47 3.95 -2.58 -5.75
C GLU A 47 3.96 -1.49 -6.81
N ARG A 48 4.75 -1.64 -7.87
CA ARG A 48 4.80 -0.68 -8.98
C ARG A 48 3.46 -0.56 -9.69
N GLN A 49 2.77 -1.66 -9.97
CA GLN A 49 1.43 -1.65 -10.56
C GLN A 49 0.39 -0.93 -9.70
N ILE A 50 0.43 -1.12 -8.37
CA ILE A 50 -0.47 -0.39 -7.47
C ILE A 50 -0.18 1.10 -7.50
N LEU A 51 1.10 1.48 -7.43
CA LEU A 51 1.52 2.87 -7.45
C LEU A 51 1.12 3.55 -8.77
N ASP A 52 1.35 2.89 -9.90
CA ASP A 52 0.93 3.36 -11.22
C ASP A 52 -0.59 3.52 -11.31
N TYR A 53 -1.36 2.55 -10.79
CA TYR A 53 -2.81 2.62 -10.72
C TYR A 53 -3.31 3.80 -9.88
N LEU A 54 -2.73 4.00 -8.69
CA LEU A 54 -3.08 5.11 -7.80
C LEU A 54 -2.72 6.46 -8.43
N HIS A 55 -1.57 6.53 -9.10
CA HIS A 55 -1.11 7.70 -9.83
C HIS A 55 -2.05 8.05 -10.98
N ALA A 56 -2.47 7.06 -11.79
CA ALA A 56 -3.42 7.25 -12.87
C ALA A 56 -4.82 7.65 -12.38
N LYS A 57 -5.26 7.12 -11.24
CA LYS A 57 -6.63 7.32 -10.72
C LYS A 57 -6.82 8.62 -9.93
N HIS A 58 -5.88 8.93 -9.03
CA HIS A 58 -5.96 10.10 -8.15
C HIS A 58 -5.17 11.30 -8.68
N GLY A 59 -4.33 11.08 -9.68
CA GLY A 59 -3.44 12.08 -10.25
C GLY A 59 -2.16 12.27 -9.43
N ALA A 60 -1.08 12.66 -10.12
CA ALA A 60 0.24 12.89 -9.55
C ALA A 60 0.22 13.76 -8.30
N ALA A 61 -0.55 14.85 -8.33
CA ALA A 61 -0.60 15.82 -7.24
C ALA A 61 -1.11 15.23 -5.92
N VAL A 62 -2.04 14.26 -5.96
CA VAL A 62 -2.59 13.64 -4.73
C VAL A 62 -1.62 12.59 -4.18
N VAL A 63 -0.99 11.83 -5.07
CA VAL A 63 -0.03 10.78 -4.71
C VAL A 63 1.28 11.38 -4.18
N GLU A 64 1.82 12.41 -4.83
CA GLU A 64 3.01 13.16 -4.40
C GLU A 64 2.77 13.88 -3.07
N ARG A 65 1.58 14.47 -2.86
CA ARG A 65 1.19 15.05 -1.56
C ARG A 65 1.10 14.00 -0.46
N GLY A 66 0.75 12.77 -0.81
CA GLY A 66 0.83 11.62 0.09
C GLY A 66 2.25 11.19 0.45
N GLY A 67 3.27 11.84 -0.09
CA GLY A 67 4.68 11.54 0.17
C GLY A 67 5.24 10.42 -0.71
N TYR A 68 4.56 10.07 -1.79
CA TYR A 68 5.20 9.36 -2.89
C TYR A 68 6.23 10.29 -3.54
N ARG A 69 7.39 9.73 -3.86
CA ARG A 69 8.29 10.21 -4.89
C ARG A 69 8.63 8.99 -5.73
N GLU A 70 8.66 9.15 -7.06
CA GLU A 70 9.06 8.07 -7.97
C GLU A 70 10.38 7.40 -7.55
N GLU A 71 11.26 8.18 -6.92
CA GLU A 71 12.61 7.75 -6.50
C GLU A 71 12.63 6.97 -5.15
N ALA A 72 11.57 7.07 -4.34
CA ALA A 72 11.40 6.35 -3.07
C ALA A 72 10.42 5.14 -3.20
N GLY A 73 10.06 4.79 -4.45
CA GLY A 73 8.91 4.00 -4.86
C GLY A 73 8.70 2.65 -4.16
N SER A 74 8.00 2.68 -3.03
CA SER A 74 7.38 1.50 -2.42
C SER A 74 6.07 1.87 -1.73
N VAL A 75 5.14 0.93 -1.67
CA VAL A 75 3.87 1.09 -0.95
C VAL A 75 4.14 1.36 0.53
N THR A 76 5.20 0.75 1.08
CA THR A 76 5.68 0.96 2.45
C THR A 76 6.09 2.42 2.69
N ALA A 77 6.85 3.03 1.77
CA ALA A 77 7.29 4.41 1.89
C ALA A 77 6.11 5.38 1.83
N LEU A 78 5.17 5.16 0.90
CA LEU A 78 3.94 5.94 0.79
C LEU A 78 3.13 5.88 2.08
N LEU A 79 2.79 4.69 2.57
CA LEU A 79 2.01 4.50 3.79
C LEU A 79 2.69 5.12 5.01
N ARG A 80 4.02 5.00 5.12
CA ARG A 80 4.79 5.63 6.20
C ARG A 80 4.73 7.15 6.11
N ALA A 81 4.88 7.73 4.92
CA ALA A 81 4.80 9.17 4.73
C ALA A 81 3.42 9.70 5.16
N ILE A 82 2.34 9.05 4.72
CA ILE A 82 0.96 9.41 5.12
C ILE A 82 0.75 9.27 6.63
N ALA A 83 1.30 8.21 7.25
CA ALA A 83 1.23 8.02 8.69
C ALA A 83 1.98 9.13 9.46
N THR A 84 3.14 9.57 8.95
CA THR A 84 3.96 10.63 9.58
C THR A 84 3.46 12.05 9.34
N GLN A 85 2.80 12.32 8.22
CA GLN A 85 2.23 13.64 7.88
C GLN A 85 0.98 13.99 8.72
N GLY A 86 0.56 13.09 9.62
CA GLY A 86 -0.67 13.18 10.38
C GLY A 86 -0.95 14.59 10.94
N THR A 87 -2.16 15.07 10.60
CA THR A 87 -2.94 16.17 11.20
C THR A 87 -2.86 17.58 10.59
N VAL A 88 -1.90 17.91 9.71
CA VAL A 88 -1.74 19.33 9.32
C VAL A 88 -2.81 19.83 8.34
N GLU A 89 -3.22 19.04 7.35
CA GLU A 89 -4.41 19.30 6.52
C GLU A 89 -4.60 18.02 5.71
N GLN A 90 -5.72 17.31 5.86
CA GLN A 90 -5.98 16.13 5.03
C GLN A 90 -6.42 16.62 3.65
N PRO A 91 -5.62 16.43 2.59
CA PRO A 91 -6.04 16.75 1.24
C PRO A 91 -7.31 15.95 0.91
N ALA A 92 -8.29 16.64 0.35
CA ALA A 92 -9.47 16.00 -0.20
C ALA A 92 -9.01 14.95 -1.24
N GLY A 93 -9.25 13.68 -0.94
CA GLY A 93 -8.80 12.55 -1.78
C GLY A 93 -7.84 11.59 -1.09
N GLN A 94 -7.18 11.96 0.01
CA GLN A 94 -6.20 11.05 0.65
C GLN A 94 -6.85 9.81 1.29
N LEU A 95 -8.06 9.95 1.84
CA LEU A 95 -8.84 8.80 2.29
C LEU A 95 -9.31 7.91 1.13
N ALA A 96 -9.61 8.50 -0.04
CA ALA A 96 -9.99 7.74 -1.22
C ALA A 96 -8.80 6.96 -1.79
N LEU A 97 -7.60 7.57 -1.78
CA LEU A 97 -6.34 6.91 -2.12
C LEU A 97 -6.07 5.71 -1.20
N LEU A 98 -6.24 5.87 0.12
CA LEU A 98 -6.05 4.77 1.08
C LEU A 98 -7.09 3.66 0.89
N ALA A 99 -8.34 3.99 0.60
CA ALA A 99 -9.39 3.01 0.33
C ALA A 99 -9.11 2.20 -0.95
N ASP A 100 -8.62 2.85 -2.01
CA ASP A 100 -8.24 2.17 -3.24
C ASP A 100 -6.98 1.31 -3.06
N LEU A 101 -6.01 1.79 -2.28
CA LEU A 101 -4.83 1.00 -1.92
C LEU A 101 -5.23 -0.25 -1.11
N GLU A 102 -6.15 -0.12 -0.15
CA GLU A 102 -6.66 -1.28 0.58
C GLU A 102 -7.26 -2.33 -0.36
N ARG A 103 -8.12 -1.89 -1.29
CA ARG A 103 -8.74 -2.80 -2.26
C ARG A 103 -7.70 -3.53 -3.10
N SER A 104 -6.65 -2.84 -3.56
CA SER A 104 -5.57 -3.50 -4.31
C SER A 104 -4.80 -4.51 -3.47
N ILE A 105 -4.54 -4.20 -2.19
CA ILE A 105 -3.89 -5.12 -1.24
C ILE A 105 -4.78 -6.35 -0.98
N ASP A 106 -6.09 -6.18 -0.83
CA ASP A 106 -7.03 -7.29 -0.66
C ASP A 106 -7.10 -8.18 -1.88
N SER A 107 -7.20 -7.60 -3.08
CA SER A 107 -7.16 -8.37 -4.32
C SER A 107 -5.88 -9.18 -4.46
N PHE A 108 -4.75 -8.65 -3.99
CA PHE A 108 -3.50 -9.40 -3.94
C PHE A 108 -3.54 -10.56 -2.95
N ASP A 109 -4.01 -10.33 -1.72
CA ASP A 109 -4.17 -11.40 -0.72
C ASP A 109 -5.09 -12.51 -1.24
N GLU A 110 -6.23 -12.17 -1.84
CA GLU A 110 -7.17 -13.12 -2.43
C GLU A 110 -6.52 -13.98 -3.53
N LEU A 111 -5.75 -13.36 -4.44
CA LEU A 111 -5.03 -14.08 -5.50
C LEU A 111 -3.98 -15.06 -4.96
N HIS A 112 -3.41 -14.79 -3.78
CA HIS A 112 -2.37 -15.63 -3.17
C HIS A 112 -2.93 -16.65 -2.17
N ARG A 113 -4.10 -16.40 -1.59
CA ARG A 113 -4.80 -17.29 -0.64
C ARG A 113 -5.63 -18.37 -1.34
N GLY A 114 -5.96 -18.17 -2.62
CA GLY A 114 -6.74 -19.11 -3.44
C GLY A 114 -5.98 -20.32 -4.00
N ARG A 115 -4.86 -20.75 -3.39
CA ARG A 115 -4.09 -21.92 -3.81
C ARG A 115 -3.84 -22.89 -2.66
#